data_AF-A0A1F3PQH8-F1
#
_entry.id   AF-A0A1F3PQH8-F1
#
_cell.length_a   1.000
_cell.length_b   1.000
_cell.length_c   1.000
_cell.angle_alpha   90.00
_cell.angle_beta   90.00
_cell.angle_gamma   90.00
#
_symmetry.space_group_name_H-M   'P 1'
#
loop_
_entity.id
_entity.type
_entity.pdbx_description
1 polymer ?
#
loop_
_entity_poly.entity_id
_entity_poly.type
_entity_poly.pdbx_seq_one_letter_code
_entity_poly.pdbx_strand_id
1 'polypeptide(L)'
;MILVHNYGLAIFFFAITMICWGSWANTQKLAARTWRFELFYWDLTLGLLLTAAIAAFTLGNLGTEGRPFLTDIAQANSSSIINAMLGGIVWNLGNILLVAAIAVAGMSVGFPIGGGIAWILGIIFNFILVIIDKGSPEGNVVLLFAGVVVIIAAIFLSMLSYKKLTKEQKKPSAKGIILSVAAGVLIAFFYGLVVKSLDNTFVTGGAGTLTPYTGVFFFAVGVAVSTPIFNPIFMRYPVDGNRVRMKEYFKGSFLNHSSGLIGGFIWMTGMVVSFMSAGSANPAISYALSNAAPVVAILWGIFIWKEFKDAPKSTNTLLITMFICFLIGLVLITMSNT
;
A
#
# COMPACT_ATOMS: atom_id res chain seq x y z
N MET A 1 19.31 -9.75 11.62
CA MET A 1 18.23 -8.79 11.29
C MET A 1 17.32 -8.58 12.50
N ILE A 2 16.55 -7.49 12.53
CA ILE A 2 15.54 -7.22 13.56
C ILE A 2 14.20 -7.79 13.10
N LEU A 3 13.54 -8.63 13.89
CA LEU A 3 12.24 -9.21 13.57
C LEU A 3 11.26 -9.03 14.72
N VAL A 4 9.98 -9.06 14.38
CA VAL A 4 8.89 -9.06 15.35
C VAL A 4 8.26 -10.44 15.33
N HIS A 5 8.31 -11.13 16.47
CA HIS A 5 7.65 -12.44 16.68
C HIS A 5 6.39 -12.32 17.53
N ASN A 6 6.34 -11.34 18.44
CA ASN A 6 5.19 -11.13 19.30
C ASN A 6 4.00 -10.59 18.49
N TYR A 7 2.88 -11.32 18.51
CA TYR A 7 1.69 -10.94 17.75
C TYR A 7 1.11 -9.58 18.16
N GLY A 8 1.11 -9.24 19.45
CA GLY A 8 0.69 -7.93 19.95
C GLY A 8 1.53 -6.78 19.36
N LEU A 9 2.84 -6.96 19.32
CA LEU A 9 3.76 -6.00 18.70
C LEU A 9 3.60 -5.97 17.17
N ALA A 10 3.31 -7.10 16.53
CA ALA A 10 3.01 -7.16 15.10
C ALA A 10 1.76 -6.35 14.75
N ILE A 11 0.69 -6.44 15.54
CA ILE A 11 -0.53 -5.62 15.36
C ILE A 11 -0.19 -4.12 15.41
N PHE A 12 0.68 -3.71 16.35
CA PHE A 12 1.15 -2.33 16.43
C PHE A 12 1.88 -1.90 15.14
N PHE A 13 2.76 -2.74 14.59
CA PHE A 13 3.43 -2.44 13.32
C PHE A 13 2.52 -2.51 12.10
N PHE A 14 1.48 -3.36 12.09
CA PHE A 14 0.43 -3.32 11.05
C PHE A 14 -0.39 -2.04 11.13
N ALA A 15 -0.67 -1.52 12.33
CA ALA A 15 -1.28 -0.20 12.50
C ALA A 15 -0.36 0.92 11.97
N ILE A 16 0.96 0.86 12.23
CA ILE A 16 1.92 1.80 11.62
C ILE A 16 1.92 1.68 10.09
N THR A 17 1.90 0.46 9.55
CA THR A 17 1.83 0.20 8.10
C THR A 17 0.62 0.87 7.48
N MET A 18 -0.55 0.68 8.09
CA MET A 18 -1.81 1.28 7.68
C MET A 18 -1.76 2.80 7.71
N ILE A 19 -1.14 3.39 8.75
CA ILE A 19 -0.92 4.83 8.85
C ILE A 19 -0.03 5.31 7.71
N CYS A 20 1.10 4.65 7.45
CA CYS A 20 2.01 4.95 6.36
C CYS A 20 1.29 4.93 5.00
N TRP A 21 0.62 3.83 4.67
CA TRP A 21 -0.06 3.65 3.39
C TRP A 21 -1.31 4.51 3.21
N GLY A 22 -1.96 4.93 4.30
CA GLY A 22 -3.04 5.91 4.24
C GLY A 22 -2.56 7.37 4.20
N SER A 23 -1.30 7.62 4.55
CA SER A 23 -0.77 8.98 4.70
C SER A 23 0.08 9.46 3.52
N TRP A 24 0.78 8.57 2.80
CA TRP A 24 1.73 8.98 1.76
C TRP A 24 1.10 9.87 0.67
N ALA A 25 -0.14 9.59 0.25
CA ALA A 25 -0.81 10.34 -0.82
C ALA A 25 -1.11 11.80 -0.42
N ASN A 26 -1.10 12.14 0.87
CA ASN A 26 -1.21 13.53 1.32
C ASN A 26 0.00 14.36 0.89
N THR A 27 1.18 13.76 0.76
CA THR A 27 2.38 14.45 0.25
C THR A 27 2.19 14.87 -1.21
N GLN A 28 1.57 14.00 -2.03
CA GLN A 28 1.19 14.33 -3.39
C GLN A 28 0.13 15.45 -3.42
N LYS A 29 -0.91 15.35 -2.57
CA LYS A 29 -1.95 16.38 -2.50
C LYS A 29 -1.39 17.75 -2.10
N LEU A 30 -0.43 17.80 -1.19
CA LEU A 30 0.29 19.02 -0.82
C LEU A 30 1.10 19.58 -2.00
N ALA A 31 1.76 18.69 -2.76
CA ALA A 31 2.59 19.06 -3.90
C ALA A 31 1.79 19.46 -5.14
N ALA A 32 0.55 18.97 -5.30
CA ALA A 32 -0.22 19.02 -6.55
C ALA A 32 -0.40 20.43 -7.17
N ARG A 33 -0.29 21.50 -6.36
CA ARG A 33 -0.37 22.89 -6.85
C ARG A 33 0.87 23.36 -7.60
N THR A 34 2.03 22.80 -7.28
CA THR A 34 3.33 23.28 -7.77
C THR A 34 4.15 22.18 -8.43
N TRP A 35 3.83 20.91 -8.16
CA TRP A 35 4.51 19.74 -8.67
C TRP A 35 3.51 18.74 -9.24
N ARG A 36 3.65 18.50 -10.54
CA ARG A 36 2.77 17.56 -11.24
C ARG A 36 3.01 16.14 -10.78
N PHE A 37 1.96 15.32 -10.80
CA PHE A 37 2.06 13.95 -10.29
C PHE A 37 3.11 13.13 -11.04
N GLU A 38 3.28 13.34 -12.35
CA GLU A 38 4.27 12.60 -13.14
C GLU A 38 5.71 12.92 -12.70
N LEU A 39 5.97 14.16 -12.29
CA LEU A 39 7.27 14.59 -11.78
C LEU A 39 7.48 14.10 -10.34
N PHE A 40 6.47 14.29 -9.49
CA PHE A 40 6.42 13.76 -8.13
C PHE A 40 6.68 12.25 -8.09
N TYR A 41 6.21 11.49 -9.09
CA TYR A 41 6.34 10.04 -9.10
C TYR A 41 7.79 9.55 -9.22
N TRP A 42 8.66 10.33 -9.87
CA TRP A 42 10.09 10.05 -9.91
C TRP A 42 10.72 10.19 -8.51
N ASP A 43 10.38 11.28 -7.81
CA ASP A 43 10.82 11.53 -6.44
C ASP A 43 10.30 10.44 -5.49
N LEU A 44 9.03 10.05 -5.64
CA LEU A 44 8.40 8.95 -4.91
C LEU A 44 9.19 7.65 -5.10
N THR A 45 9.47 7.29 -6.35
CA THR A 45 10.24 6.07 -6.68
C THR A 45 11.62 6.08 -6.02
N LEU A 46 12.31 7.23 -6.03
CA LEU A 46 13.60 7.37 -5.36
C LEU A 46 13.48 7.21 -3.84
N GLY A 47 12.48 7.84 -3.23
CA GLY A 47 12.20 7.71 -1.79
C GLY A 47 11.93 6.26 -1.39
N LEU A 48 11.15 5.52 -2.19
CA LEU A 48 10.88 4.09 -1.98
C LEU A 48 12.19 3.28 -1.99
N LEU A 49 13.02 3.45 -3.02
CA LEU A 49 14.28 2.72 -3.16
C LEU A 49 15.27 3.03 -2.03
N LEU A 50 15.44 4.32 -1.70
CA LEU A 50 16.34 4.76 -0.64
C LEU A 50 15.93 4.19 0.72
N THR A 51 14.63 4.22 1.04
CA THR A 51 14.11 3.69 2.31
C THR A 51 14.33 2.19 2.41
N ALA A 52 14.04 1.45 1.34
CA ALA A 52 14.24 0.00 1.31
C ALA A 52 15.72 -0.36 1.46
N ALA A 53 16.61 0.38 0.79
CA ALA A 53 18.06 0.21 0.91
C ALA A 53 18.53 0.51 2.34
N ILE A 54 18.12 1.64 2.92
CA ILE A 54 18.47 1.99 4.32
C ILE A 54 18.00 0.89 5.27
N ALA A 55 16.74 0.43 5.15
CA ALA A 55 16.22 -0.63 6.00
C ALA A 55 16.99 -1.94 5.85
N ALA A 56 17.31 -2.34 4.62
CA ALA A 56 18.08 -3.55 4.34
C ALA A 56 19.50 -3.48 4.90
N PHE A 57 20.19 -2.34 4.75
CA PHE A 57 21.54 -2.15 5.28
C PHE A 57 21.60 -1.91 6.80
N THR A 58 20.49 -1.50 7.42
CA THR A 58 20.40 -1.25 8.87
C THR A 58 19.64 -2.35 9.59
N LEU A 59 18.31 -2.31 9.61
CA LEU A 59 17.45 -3.28 10.29
C LEU A 59 17.69 -4.72 9.81
N GLY A 60 18.03 -4.88 8.52
CA GLY A 60 18.45 -6.15 7.93
C GLY A 60 19.75 -6.74 8.52
N ASN A 61 20.63 -5.92 9.11
CA ASN A 61 21.95 -6.33 9.62
C ASN A 61 22.15 -6.16 11.14
N LEU A 62 21.46 -5.22 11.79
CA LEU A 62 21.74 -4.81 13.18
C LEU A 62 21.22 -5.77 14.27
N GLY A 63 20.38 -6.75 13.91
CA GLY A 63 19.83 -7.73 14.87
C GLY A 63 20.52 -9.10 14.80
N THR A 64 20.31 -9.92 15.83
CA THR A 64 20.95 -11.24 16.01
C THR A 64 20.26 -12.39 15.29
N GLU A 65 19.12 -12.16 14.64
CA GLU A 65 18.28 -13.22 14.07
C GLU A 65 18.36 -13.29 12.55
N GLY A 66 18.24 -14.51 12.01
CA GLY A 66 18.28 -14.75 10.58
C GLY A 66 19.57 -14.29 9.89
N ARG A 67 19.59 -14.39 8.56
CA ARG A 67 20.78 -14.07 7.75
C ARG A 67 20.89 -12.57 7.42
N PRO A 68 22.07 -11.94 7.59
CA PRO A 68 22.31 -10.55 7.19
C PRO A 68 22.07 -10.30 5.69
N PHE A 69 21.72 -9.06 5.31
CA PHE A 69 21.31 -8.69 3.95
C PHE A 69 22.29 -9.12 2.85
N LEU A 70 23.59 -8.86 3.03
CA LEU A 70 24.59 -9.21 2.01
C LEU A 70 24.77 -10.72 1.87
N THR A 71 24.68 -11.45 2.99
CA THR A 71 24.75 -12.93 2.98
C THR A 71 23.51 -13.56 2.37
N ASP A 72 22.36 -12.90 2.50
CA ASP A 72 21.10 -13.32 1.88
C ASP A 72 21.16 -13.17 0.35
N ILE A 73 21.62 -12.01 -0.15
CA ILE A 73 21.80 -11.78 -1.58
C ILE A 73 22.76 -12.79 -2.21
N ALA A 74 23.87 -13.10 -1.53
CA ALA A 74 24.91 -13.98 -2.06
C ALA A 74 24.41 -15.41 -2.36
N GLN A 75 23.34 -15.85 -1.70
CA GLN A 75 22.76 -17.17 -1.87
C GLN A 75 21.35 -17.15 -2.49
N ALA A 76 20.81 -15.96 -2.81
CA ALA A 76 19.45 -15.80 -3.29
C ALA A 76 19.27 -16.42 -4.68
N ASN A 77 18.26 -17.26 -4.82
CA ASN A 77 17.88 -17.86 -6.08
C ASN A 77 17.13 -16.83 -6.96
N SER A 78 17.29 -16.98 -8.27
CA SER A 78 16.74 -16.03 -9.24
C SER A 78 15.21 -15.97 -9.19
N SER A 79 14.53 -17.09 -8.94
CA SER A 79 13.07 -17.15 -8.84
C SER A 79 12.53 -16.28 -7.71
N SER A 80 13.21 -16.26 -6.57
CA SER A 80 12.87 -15.44 -5.40
C SER A 80 13.01 -13.96 -5.72
N ILE A 81 14.15 -13.58 -6.29
CA ILE A 81 14.42 -12.19 -6.73
C ILE A 81 13.35 -11.74 -7.73
N ILE A 82 13.06 -12.57 -8.73
CA ILE A 82 12.05 -12.29 -9.76
C ILE A 82 10.67 -12.12 -9.12
N ASN A 83 10.25 -12.99 -8.19
CA ASN A 83 8.96 -12.85 -7.52
C ASN A 83 8.85 -11.53 -6.72
N ALA A 84 9.89 -11.14 -5.98
CA ALA A 84 9.93 -9.88 -5.25
C ALA A 84 9.84 -8.68 -6.20
N MET A 85 10.65 -8.68 -7.27
CA MET A 85 10.64 -7.64 -8.29
C MET A 85 9.29 -7.57 -9.02
N LEU A 86 8.67 -8.70 -9.36
CA LEU A 86 7.34 -8.77 -9.97
C LEU A 86 6.29 -8.16 -9.06
N GLY A 87 6.36 -8.41 -7.75
CA GLY A 87 5.53 -7.71 -6.76
C GLY A 87 5.69 -6.19 -6.88
N GLY A 88 6.94 -5.71 -6.96
CA GLY A 88 7.27 -4.30 -7.17
C GLY A 88 6.70 -3.72 -8.46
N ILE A 89 6.85 -4.43 -9.58
CA ILE A 89 6.40 -4.01 -10.91
C ILE A 89 4.87 -3.93 -10.96
N VAL A 90 4.19 -4.97 -10.48
CA VAL A 90 2.71 -5.05 -10.45
C VAL A 90 2.15 -3.96 -9.55
N TRP A 91 2.73 -3.78 -8.36
CA TRP A 91 2.34 -2.70 -7.47
C TRP A 91 2.57 -1.32 -8.10
N ASN A 92 3.71 -1.10 -8.74
CA ASN A 92 4.06 0.19 -9.33
C ASN A 92 3.05 0.60 -10.42
N LEU A 93 2.70 -0.32 -11.31
CA LEU A 93 1.68 -0.08 -12.33
C LEU A 93 0.32 0.26 -11.68
N GLY A 94 -0.09 -0.51 -10.69
CA GLY A 94 -1.32 -0.26 -9.95
C GLY A 94 -1.32 1.09 -9.24
N ASN A 95 -0.19 1.47 -8.63
CA ASN A 95 -0.04 2.72 -7.89
C ASN A 95 -0.07 3.95 -8.81
N ILE A 96 0.59 3.92 -9.98
CA ILE A 96 0.47 4.99 -10.98
C ILE A 96 -0.99 5.14 -11.45
N LEU A 97 -1.68 4.02 -11.70
CA LEU A 97 -3.08 4.05 -12.10
C LEU A 97 -3.98 4.62 -10.98
N LEU A 98 -3.71 4.30 -9.73
CA LEU A 98 -4.42 4.87 -8.57
C LEU A 98 -4.22 6.38 -8.49
N VAL A 99 -2.97 6.83 -8.59
CA VAL A 99 -2.61 8.26 -8.60
C VAL A 99 -3.30 8.99 -9.75
N ALA A 100 -3.30 8.39 -10.94
CA ALA A 100 -3.98 8.91 -12.11
C ALA A 100 -5.51 8.96 -11.94
N ALA A 101 -6.11 7.94 -11.32
CA ALA A 101 -7.53 7.92 -10.99
C ALA A 101 -7.90 9.05 -10.01
N ILE A 102 -7.07 9.27 -8.99
CA ILE A 102 -7.23 10.37 -8.02
C ILE A 102 -7.14 11.73 -8.73
N ALA A 103 -6.20 11.90 -9.65
CA ALA A 103 -6.06 13.15 -10.40
C ALA A 103 -7.29 13.47 -11.26
N VAL A 104 -7.94 12.46 -11.84
CA VAL A 104 -9.08 12.65 -12.77
C VAL A 104 -10.44 12.64 -12.09
N ALA A 105 -10.67 11.74 -11.13
CA ALA A 105 -11.97 11.54 -10.48
C ALA A 105 -11.98 11.94 -8.99
N GLY A 106 -10.86 12.40 -8.46
CA GLY A 106 -10.73 12.78 -7.05
C GLY A 106 -10.54 11.59 -6.12
N MET A 107 -10.12 11.89 -4.89
CA MET A 107 -9.90 10.89 -3.85
C MET A 107 -11.19 10.16 -3.44
N SER A 108 -12.36 10.81 -3.58
CA SER A 108 -13.68 10.23 -3.31
C SER A 108 -14.03 9.01 -4.18
N VAL A 109 -13.37 8.86 -5.32
CA VAL A 109 -13.56 7.74 -6.27
C VAL A 109 -12.33 6.85 -6.32
N GLY A 110 -11.14 7.46 -6.37
CA GLY A 110 -9.85 6.75 -6.43
C GLY A 110 -9.67 5.75 -5.30
N PHE A 111 -9.66 6.25 -4.07
CA PHE A 111 -9.34 5.45 -2.88
C PHE A 111 -10.42 4.41 -2.55
N PRO A 112 -11.73 4.73 -2.54
CA PRO A 112 -12.73 3.72 -2.17
C PRO A 112 -12.84 2.58 -3.19
N ILE A 113 -12.84 2.89 -4.50
CA ILE A 113 -12.94 1.86 -5.53
C ILE A 113 -11.62 1.08 -5.64
N GLY A 114 -10.51 1.77 -5.89
CA GLY A 114 -9.22 1.12 -6.10
C GLY A 114 -8.69 0.47 -4.83
N GLY A 115 -8.66 1.22 -3.73
CA GLY A 115 -8.21 0.71 -2.42
C GLY A 115 -9.13 -0.39 -1.87
N GLY A 116 -10.45 -0.25 -2.03
CA GLY A 116 -11.40 -1.27 -1.58
C GLY A 116 -11.27 -2.58 -2.37
N ILE A 117 -11.14 -2.51 -3.70
CA ILE A 117 -10.91 -3.70 -4.54
C ILE A 117 -9.58 -4.36 -4.18
N ALA A 118 -8.49 -3.57 -4.06
CA ALA A 118 -7.19 -4.09 -3.66
C ALA A 118 -7.27 -4.84 -2.33
N TRP A 119 -7.94 -4.24 -1.34
CA TRP A 119 -8.08 -4.81 -0.01
C TRP A 119 -8.82 -6.16 -0.05
N ILE A 120 -10.03 -6.20 -0.62
CA ILE A 120 -10.86 -7.42 -0.63
C ILE A 120 -10.20 -8.52 -1.46
N LEU A 121 -9.81 -8.21 -2.69
CA LEU A 121 -9.19 -9.20 -3.58
C LEU A 121 -7.85 -9.69 -3.04
N GLY A 122 -7.06 -8.81 -2.43
CA GLY A 122 -5.79 -9.18 -1.85
C GLY A 122 -5.94 -10.11 -0.64
N ILE A 123 -6.95 -9.91 0.21
CA ILE A 123 -7.25 -10.85 1.30
C ILE A 123 -7.62 -12.23 0.73
N ILE A 124 -8.53 -12.27 -0.24
CA ILE A 124 -8.94 -13.53 -0.88
C ILE A 124 -7.75 -14.22 -1.54
N PHE A 125 -6.93 -13.48 -2.27
CA PHE A 125 -5.75 -14.01 -2.96
C PHE A 125 -4.73 -14.58 -1.96
N ASN A 126 -4.38 -13.82 -0.92
CA ASN A 126 -3.44 -14.30 0.10
C ASN A 126 -4.02 -15.48 0.90
N PHE A 127 -5.33 -15.51 1.16
CA PHE A 127 -6.00 -16.65 1.80
C PHE A 127 -5.90 -17.92 0.94
N ILE A 128 -6.14 -17.81 -0.37
CA ILE A 128 -5.96 -18.92 -1.32
C ILE A 128 -4.50 -19.36 -1.37
N LEU A 129 -3.54 -18.43 -1.39
CA LEU A 129 -2.12 -18.77 -1.38
C LEU A 129 -1.73 -19.57 -0.13
N VAL A 130 -2.25 -19.21 1.04
CA VAL A 130 -2.02 -19.97 2.29
C VAL A 130 -2.56 -21.39 2.17
N ILE A 131 -3.77 -21.58 1.62
CA ILE A 131 -4.34 -22.92 1.42
C ILE A 131 -3.51 -23.73 0.42
N ILE A 132 -3.03 -23.11 -0.66
CA ILE A 132 -2.20 -23.79 -1.66
C ILE A 132 -0.85 -24.22 -1.06
N ASP A 133 -0.24 -23.35 -0.24
CA ASP A 133 1.07 -23.60 0.35
C ASP A 133 1.01 -24.62 1.51
N LYS A 134 0.00 -24.50 2.38
CA LYS A 134 -0.09 -25.28 3.63
C LYS A 134 -1.15 -26.40 3.61
N GLY A 135 -1.98 -26.48 2.58
CA GLY A 135 -3.06 -27.47 2.44
C GLY A 135 -4.32 -27.21 3.27
N SER A 136 -4.28 -26.24 4.20
CA SER A 136 -5.42 -25.87 5.05
C SER A 136 -5.42 -24.37 5.35
N PRO A 137 -6.59 -23.76 5.64
CA PRO A 137 -6.64 -22.38 6.12
C PRO A 137 -5.99 -22.26 7.50
N GLU A 138 -5.41 -21.09 7.79
CA GLU A 138 -4.86 -20.76 9.10
C GLU A 138 -5.78 -19.79 9.85
N GLY A 139 -5.90 -20.01 11.17
CA GLY A 139 -6.72 -19.19 12.06
C GLY A 139 -8.23 -19.39 11.89
N ASN A 140 -9.01 -18.55 12.54
CA ASN A 140 -10.46 -18.59 12.51
C ASN A 140 -11.02 -17.90 11.25
N VAL A 141 -11.31 -18.71 10.23
CA VAL A 141 -11.85 -18.28 8.93
C VAL A 141 -13.15 -17.48 9.08
N VAL A 142 -14.02 -17.88 10.01
CA VAL A 142 -15.32 -17.21 10.22
C VAL A 142 -15.10 -15.79 10.73
N LEU A 143 -14.22 -15.61 11.72
CA LEU A 143 -13.87 -14.28 12.24
C LEU A 143 -13.18 -13.41 11.19
N LEU A 144 -12.28 -13.99 10.38
CA LEU A 144 -11.60 -13.27 9.30
C LEU A 144 -12.63 -12.67 8.32
N PHE A 145 -13.50 -13.51 7.76
CA PHE A 145 -14.46 -13.06 6.76
C PHE A 145 -15.61 -12.23 7.36
N ALA A 146 -16.01 -12.47 8.61
CA ALA A 146 -16.92 -11.57 9.32
C ALA A 146 -16.31 -10.15 9.43
N GLY A 147 -15.03 -10.06 9.83
CA GLY A 147 -14.31 -8.79 9.86
C GLY A 147 -14.22 -8.13 8.47
N VAL A 148 -13.93 -8.91 7.43
CA VAL A 148 -13.93 -8.43 6.02
C VAL A 148 -15.28 -7.82 5.64
N VAL A 149 -16.41 -8.50 5.93
CA VAL A 149 -17.75 -7.98 5.63
C VAL A 149 -18.02 -6.67 6.36
N VAL A 150 -17.61 -6.55 7.63
CA VAL A 150 -17.78 -5.31 8.40
C VAL A 150 -16.94 -4.16 7.81
N ILE A 151 -15.71 -4.42 7.37
CA ILE A 151 -14.88 -3.40 6.69
C ILE A 151 -15.47 -3.01 5.33
N ILE A 152 -16.03 -3.95 4.57
CA ILE A 152 -16.74 -3.64 3.32
C ILE A 152 -17.89 -2.67 3.58
N ALA A 153 -18.66 -2.89 4.65
CA ALA A 153 -19.70 -1.95 5.07
C ALA A 153 -19.12 -0.57 5.42
N ALA A 154 -17.97 -0.51 6.11
CA ALA A 154 -17.28 0.76 6.37
C ALA A 154 -16.85 1.47 5.06
N ILE A 155 -16.24 0.77 4.10
CA ILE A 155 -15.86 1.34 2.80
C ILE A 155 -17.10 1.87 2.06
N PHE A 156 -18.23 1.15 2.13
CA PHE A 156 -19.48 1.62 1.55
C PHE A 156 -19.99 2.91 2.21
N LEU A 157 -19.97 2.99 3.54
CA LEU A 157 -20.33 4.21 4.28
C LEU A 157 -19.40 5.39 3.94
N SER A 158 -18.12 5.14 3.70
CA SER A 158 -17.18 6.14 3.19
C SER A 158 -17.59 6.66 1.81
N MET A 159 -17.92 5.77 0.87
CA MET A 159 -18.38 6.20 -0.46
C MET A 159 -19.64 7.05 -0.37
N LEU A 160 -20.57 6.70 0.52
CA LEU A 160 -21.78 7.48 0.75
C LEU A 160 -21.49 8.85 1.38
N SER A 161 -20.51 8.95 2.28
CA SER A 161 -20.13 10.24 2.88
C SER A 161 -19.53 11.17 1.82
N TYR A 162 -18.65 10.65 0.95
CA TYR A 162 -18.10 11.40 -0.17
C TYR A 162 -19.16 11.82 -1.19
N LYS A 163 -20.17 10.98 -1.46
CA LYS A 163 -21.29 11.33 -2.34
C LYS A 163 -22.07 12.56 -1.83
N LYS A 164 -22.16 12.75 -0.51
CA LYS A 164 -22.83 13.89 0.11
C LYS A 164 -22.05 15.21 0.05
N LEU A 165 -20.76 15.18 -0.30
CA LEU A 165 -19.92 16.38 -0.44
C LEU A 165 -20.17 17.15 -1.75
N THR A 166 -20.48 16.43 -2.82
CA THR A 166 -20.65 17.00 -4.16
C THR A 166 -21.98 17.76 -4.25
N LYS A 167 -21.96 19.08 -4.01
CA LYS A 167 -23.09 20.01 -4.23
C LYS A 167 -23.50 20.09 -5.71
N GLU A 168 -22.54 19.95 -6.62
CA GLU A 168 -22.80 19.65 -8.04
C GLU A 168 -22.48 18.18 -8.29
N GLN A 169 -23.49 17.39 -8.64
CA GLN A 169 -23.31 16.00 -9.06
C GLN A 169 -22.65 15.94 -10.44
N LYS A 170 -21.37 16.31 -10.55
CA LYS A 170 -20.57 15.84 -11.70
C LYS A 170 -20.39 14.35 -11.50
N LYS A 171 -21.07 13.55 -12.34
CA LYS A 171 -20.91 12.10 -12.33
C LYS A 171 -19.41 11.76 -12.38
N PRO A 172 -18.94 10.81 -11.56
CA PRO A 172 -17.55 10.36 -11.64
C PRO A 172 -17.24 9.95 -13.09
N SER A 173 -16.10 10.41 -13.61
CA SER A 173 -15.74 10.13 -14.99
C SER A 173 -15.51 8.63 -15.18
N ALA A 174 -16.05 8.06 -16.27
CA ALA A 174 -15.84 6.66 -16.60
C ALA A 174 -14.35 6.29 -16.64
N LYS A 175 -13.52 7.22 -17.15
CA LYS A 175 -12.05 7.12 -17.16
C LYS A 175 -11.49 6.92 -15.75
N GLY A 176 -11.90 7.74 -14.78
CA GLY A 176 -11.41 7.63 -13.41
C GLY A 176 -11.84 6.32 -12.72
N ILE A 177 -13.07 5.87 -12.95
CA ILE A 177 -13.55 4.58 -12.42
C ILE A 177 -12.73 3.41 -12.97
N ILE A 178 -12.51 3.37 -14.30
CA ILE A 178 -11.73 2.31 -14.95
C ILE A 178 -10.29 2.29 -14.41
N LEU A 179 -9.66 3.46 -14.27
CA LEU A 179 -8.32 3.58 -13.68
C LEU A 179 -8.30 3.07 -12.24
N SER A 180 -9.28 3.43 -11.40
CA SER A 180 -9.39 2.94 -10.03
C SER A 180 -9.54 1.42 -9.97
N VAL A 181 -10.41 0.84 -10.79
CA VAL A 181 -10.63 -0.62 -10.82
C VAL A 181 -9.36 -1.34 -11.23
N ALA A 182 -8.71 -0.91 -12.32
CA ALA A 182 -7.47 -1.50 -12.79
C ALA A 182 -6.36 -1.39 -11.74
N ALA A 183 -6.25 -0.24 -11.07
CA ALA A 183 -5.33 -0.04 -9.95
C ALA A 183 -5.58 -1.04 -8.82
N GLY A 184 -6.83 -1.16 -8.39
CA GLY A 184 -7.22 -2.06 -7.30
C GLY A 184 -6.91 -3.52 -7.59
N VAL A 185 -7.23 -3.97 -8.81
CA VAL A 185 -6.94 -5.35 -9.25
C VAL A 185 -5.44 -5.61 -9.22
N LEU A 186 -4.61 -4.71 -9.75
CA LEU A 186 -3.15 -4.90 -9.74
C LEU A 186 -2.56 -4.90 -8.32
N ILE A 187 -2.96 -3.95 -7.47
CA ILE A 187 -2.48 -3.84 -6.09
C ILE A 187 -2.93 -5.04 -5.24
N ALA A 188 -4.01 -5.74 -5.58
CA ALA A 188 -4.43 -6.94 -4.84
C ALA A 188 -3.34 -8.03 -4.80
N PHE A 189 -2.53 -8.15 -5.87
CA PHE A 189 -1.64 -9.30 -6.04
C PHE A 189 -0.19 -9.08 -5.56
N PHE A 190 0.25 -7.84 -5.35
CA PHE A 190 1.67 -7.58 -5.09
C PHE A 190 2.18 -8.26 -3.82
N TYR A 191 1.38 -8.25 -2.74
CA TYR A 191 1.84 -8.71 -1.43
C TYR A 191 2.10 -10.21 -1.44
N GLY A 192 1.22 -11.00 -2.06
CA GLY A 192 1.41 -12.44 -2.21
C GLY A 192 2.63 -12.79 -3.07
N LEU A 193 2.94 -11.99 -4.09
CA LEU A 193 4.18 -12.15 -4.87
C LEU A 193 5.43 -11.90 -4.03
N VAL A 194 5.41 -10.89 -3.17
CA VAL A 194 6.51 -10.63 -2.23
C VAL A 194 6.59 -11.75 -1.20
N VAL A 195 5.49 -12.19 -0.60
CA VAL A 195 5.48 -13.31 0.36
C VAL A 195 6.05 -14.58 -0.28
N LYS A 196 5.70 -14.89 -1.54
CA LYS A 196 6.24 -16.04 -2.28
C LYS A 196 7.76 -15.93 -2.54
N SER A 197 8.33 -14.74 -2.46
CA SER A 197 9.78 -14.55 -2.53
C SER A 197 10.49 -14.81 -1.20
N LEU A 198 9.76 -15.00 -0.11
CA LEU A 198 10.34 -15.13 1.22
C LEU A 198 10.55 -16.58 1.61
N ASP A 199 11.60 -16.79 2.37
CA ASP A 199 11.93 -18.07 2.97
C ASP A 199 11.11 -18.33 4.23
N ASN A 200 10.23 -19.33 4.22
CA ASN A 200 9.45 -19.70 5.42
C ASN A 200 10.32 -20.07 6.65
N THR A 201 11.63 -20.28 6.47
CA THR A 201 12.61 -20.62 7.50
C THR A 201 13.72 -19.57 7.67
N PHE A 202 13.48 -18.30 7.28
CA PHE A 202 14.49 -17.23 7.34
C PHE A 202 15.10 -16.99 8.73
N VAL A 203 14.44 -17.43 9.81
CA VAL A 203 14.91 -17.31 11.20
C VAL A 203 15.86 -18.45 11.56
N THR A 204 15.58 -19.68 11.13
CA THR A 204 16.30 -20.90 11.53
C THR A 204 17.41 -21.31 10.56
N GLY A 205 17.73 -20.45 9.58
CA GLY A 205 18.86 -20.66 8.67
C GLY A 205 18.49 -21.29 7.33
N GLY A 206 17.25 -21.11 6.85
CA GLY A 206 16.91 -21.43 5.47
C GLY A 206 17.81 -20.73 4.44
N ALA A 207 17.87 -21.30 3.25
CA ALA A 207 18.77 -20.88 2.18
C ALA A 207 18.04 -20.81 0.83
N GLY A 208 18.56 -20.00 -0.10
CA GLY A 208 18.06 -19.90 -1.46
C GLY A 208 16.91 -18.92 -1.66
N THR A 209 15.95 -18.79 -0.74
CA THR A 209 14.87 -17.78 -0.80
C THR A 209 15.20 -16.53 0.01
N LEU A 210 14.44 -15.43 -0.12
CA LEU A 210 14.82 -14.14 0.49
C LEU A 210 14.38 -14.00 1.95
N THR A 211 15.11 -13.19 2.72
CA THR A 211 14.63 -12.65 3.99
C THR A 211 13.63 -11.50 3.74
N PRO A 212 12.80 -11.12 4.73
CA PRO A 212 11.83 -10.04 4.57
C PRO A 212 12.44 -8.72 4.09
N TYR A 213 13.59 -8.31 4.65
CA TYR A 213 14.25 -7.06 4.25
C TYR A 213 14.79 -7.09 2.82
N THR A 214 15.37 -8.22 2.40
CA THR A 214 15.87 -8.38 1.02
C THR A 214 14.72 -8.49 0.02
N GLY A 215 13.61 -9.14 0.39
CA GLY A 215 12.38 -9.15 -0.39
C GLY A 215 11.81 -7.74 -0.61
N VAL A 216 11.74 -6.93 0.44
CA VAL A 216 11.33 -5.52 0.35
C VAL A 216 12.30 -4.69 -0.50
N PHE A 217 13.60 -4.95 -0.41
CA PHE A 217 14.61 -4.31 -1.26
C PHE A 217 14.39 -4.64 -2.74
N PHE A 218 14.25 -5.91 -3.11
CA PHE A 218 14.01 -6.30 -4.51
C PHE A 218 12.63 -5.88 -5.02
N PHE A 219 11.62 -5.79 -4.15
CA PHE A 219 10.36 -5.11 -4.47
C PHE A 219 10.63 -3.66 -4.90
N ALA A 220 11.40 -2.89 -4.11
CA ALA A 220 11.72 -1.51 -4.44
C ALA A 220 12.56 -1.38 -5.72
N VAL A 221 13.47 -2.34 -5.99
CA VAL A 221 14.19 -2.43 -7.27
C VAL A 221 13.22 -2.68 -8.42
N GLY A 222 12.24 -3.56 -8.26
CA GLY A 222 11.17 -3.79 -9.26
C GLY A 222 10.38 -2.52 -9.57
N VAL A 223 10.05 -1.71 -8.56
CA VAL A 223 9.45 -0.38 -8.75
C VAL A 223 10.41 0.52 -9.53
N ALA A 224 11.67 0.65 -9.10
CA ALA A 224 12.65 1.54 -9.72
C ALA A 224 12.94 1.20 -11.19
N VAL A 225 12.99 -0.09 -11.56
CA VAL A 225 13.21 -0.54 -12.93
C VAL A 225 11.98 -0.33 -13.82
N SER A 226 10.77 -0.46 -13.25
CA SER A 226 9.54 -0.27 -14.02
C SER A 226 9.11 1.18 -14.17
N THR A 227 9.49 2.08 -13.26
CA THR A 227 9.12 3.51 -13.35
C THR A 227 9.59 4.16 -14.66
N PRO A 228 10.83 3.96 -15.14
CA PRO A 228 11.28 4.44 -16.45
C PRO A 228 10.52 3.90 -17.66
N ILE A 229 9.73 2.84 -17.48
CA ILE A 229 8.90 2.26 -18.53
C ILE A 229 7.49 2.85 -18.44
N PHE A 230 6.89 2.81 -17.26
CA PHE A 230 5.50 3.24 -17.06
C PHE A 230 5.34 4.75 -17.01
N ASN A 231 6.12 5.46 -16.19
CA ASN A 231 5.90 6.89 -15.95
C ASN A 231 6.06 7.75 -17.22
N PRO A 232 7.02 7.51 -18.13
CA PRO A 232 7.08 8.24 -19.39
C PRO A 232 5.84 8.13 -20.28
N ILE A 233 5.07 7.04 -20.19
CA ILE A 233 3.79 6.89 -20.90
C ILE A 233 2.80 7.93 -20.37
N PHE A 234 2.68 8.09 -19.05
CA PHE A 234 1.84 9.10 -18.42
C PHE A 234 2.38 10.52 -18.64
N MET A 235 3.70 10.72 -18.73
CA MET A 235 4.26 12.01 -19.13
C MET A 235 3.91 12.38 -20.58
N ARG A 236 3.92 11.39 -21.50
CA ARG A 236 3.60 11.58 -22.92
C ARG A 236 2.11 11.74 -23.18
N TYR A 237 1.29 10.96 -22.48
CA TYR A 237 -0.16 10.89 -22.59
C TYR A 237 -0.78 11.10 -21.20
N PRO A 238 -0.69 12.32 -20.66
CA PRO A 238 -1.15 12.61 -19.31
C PRO A 238 -2.64 12.41 -19.19
N VAL A 239 -3.06 11.96 -18.00
CA VAL A 239 -4.48 11.71 -17.75
C VAL A 239 -5.29 13.01 -17.64
N ASP A 240 -4.61 14.11 -17.33
CA ASP A 240 -5.12 15.47 -17.33
C ASP A 240 -4.01 16.48 -17.70
N GLY A 241 -4.37 17.60 -18.33
CA GLY A 241 -3.45 18.66 -18.73
C GLY A 241 -2.53 18.34 -19.92
N ASN A 242 -1.48 19.17 -20.08
CA ASN A 242 -0.54 19.11 -21.21
C ASN A 242 0.55 18.04 -21.02
N ARG A 243 1.20 17.61 -22.10
CA ARG A 243 2.35 16.70 -22.07
C ARG A 243 3.48 17.23 -21.17
N VAL A 244 4.07 16.36 -20.34
CA VAL A 244 5.24 16.65 -19.50
C VAL A 244 6.51 16.15 -20.18
N ARG A 245 7.59 16.92 -20.09
CA ARG A 245 8.92 16.51 -20.55
C ARG A 245 9.85 16.37 -19.34
N MET A 246 10.79 15.43 -19.41
CA MET A 246 11.76 15.19 -18.33
C MET A 246 12.60 16.43 -17.98
N LYS A 247 12.80 17.37 -18.91
CA LYS A 247 13.45 18.66 -18.63
C LYS A 247 12.74 19.50 -17.55
N GLU A 248 11.45 19.27 -17.32
CA GLU A 248 10.67 19.97 -16.28
C GLU A 248 10.98 19.42 -14.88
N TYR A 249 11.35 18.14 -14.78
CA TYR A 249 11.80 17.54 -13.53
C TYR A 249 13.00 18.28 -12.95
N PHE A 250 13.98 18.61 -13.79
CA PHE A 250 15.20 19.31 -13.36
C PHE A 250 15.01 20.81 -13.07
N LYS A 251 13.79 21.34 -13.25
CA LYS A 251 13.44 22.71 -12.88
C LYS A 251 12.77 22.79 -11.50
N GLY A 252 12.55 21.65 -10.84
CA GLY A 252 11.94 21.60 -9.51
C GLY A 252 12.83 22.25 -8.45
N SER A 253 12.20 22.90 -7.47
CA SER A 253 12.88 23.33 -6.26
C SER A 253 13.11 22.16 -5.31
N PHE A 254 13.96 22.34 -4.30
CA PHE A 254 14.13 21.36 -3.23
C PHE A 254 12.80 20.97 -2.57
N LEU A 255 11.90 21.93 -2.35
CA LEU A 255 10.57 21.67 -1.76
C LEU A 255 9.67 20.84 -2.69
N ASN A 256 9.84 20.96 -4.01
CA ASN A 256 9.12 20.12 -4.95
C ASN A 256 9.56 18.66 -4.82
N HIS A 257 10.87 18.41 -4.89
CA HIS A 257 11.43 17.06 -4.84
C HIS A 257 11.24 16.39 -3.46
N SER A 258 11.37 17.16 -2.37
CA SER A 258 11.20 16.62 -1.02
C SER A 258 9.81 16.04 -0.78
N SER A 259 8.77 16.60 -1.40
CA SER A 259 7.40 16.10 -1.26
C SER A 259 7.26 14.64 -1.72
N GLY A 260 7.81 14.29 -2.89
CA GLY A 260 7.76 12.92 -3.40
C GLY A 260 8.70 12.00 -2.65
N LEU A 261 9.91 12.47 -2.32
CA LEU A 261 10.84 11.71 -1.47
C LEU A 261 10.18 11.32 -0.14
N ILE A 262 9.57 12.27 0.57
CA ILE A 262 8.86 12.03 1.84
C ILE A 262 7.70 11.07 1.63
N GLY A 263 6.93 11.20 0.54
CA GLY A 263 5.90 10.23 0.20
C GLY A 263 6.45 8.81 0.08
N GLY A 264 7.61 8.65 -0.56
CA GLY A 264 8.30 7.37 -0.73
C GLY A 264 8.81 6.82 0.59
N PHE A 265 9.40 7.68 1.43
CA PHE A 265 9.80 7.33 2.79
C PHE A 265 8.64 6.80 3.61
N ILE A 266 7.51 7.53 3.62
CA ILE A 266 6.32 7.14 4.37
C ILE A 266 5.80 5.79 3.87
N TRP A 267 5.62 5.61 2.56
CA TRP A 267 5.04 4.37 2.02
C TRP A 267 5.95 3.16 2.27
N MET A 268 7.25 3.28 1.98
CA MET A 268 8.18 2.16 2.12
C MET A 268 8.46 1.83 3.58
N THR A 269 8.41 2.80 4.49
CA THR A 269 8.46 2.50 5.94
C THR A 269 7.33 1.55 6.33
N GLY A 270 6.12 1.75 5.81
CA GLY A 270 5.01 0.83 6.02
C GLY A 270 5.30 -0.58 5.50
N MET A 271 5.85 -0.68 4.28
CA MET A 271 6.25 -1.97 3.70
C MET A 271 7.31 -2.67 4.57
N VAL A 272 8.34 -1.95 5.01
CA VAL A 272 9.42 -2.47 5.86
C VAL A 272 8.86 -3.02 7.17
N VAL A 273 8.04 -2.25 7.89
CA VAL A 273 7.53 -2.70 9.20
C VAL A 273 6.47 -3.80 9.08
N SER A 274 5.69 -3.82 7.99
CA SER A 274 4.77 -4.93 7.69
C SER A 274 5.51 -6.25 7.54
N PHE A 275 6.58 -6.25 6.74
CA PHE A 275 7.37 -7.45 6.48
C PHE A 275 8.33 -7.83 7.61
N MET A 276 8.76 -6.87 8.43
CA MET A 276 9.42 -7.13 9.71
C MET A 276 8.55 -7.98 10.66
N SER A 277 7.23 -7.94 10.49
CA SER A 277 6.23 -8.72 11.25
C SER A 277 5.66 -9.91 10.48
N ALA A 278 6.24 -10.28 9.31
CA ALA A 278 5.71 -11.34 8.45
C ALA A 278 5.65 -12.73 9.11
N GLY A 279 6.47 -12.99 10.15
CA GLY A 279 6.47 -14.25 10.89
C GLY A 279 5.43 -14.34 12.02
N SER A 280 4.78 -13.23 12.39
CA SER A 280 3.87 -13.17 13.55
C SER A 280 2.41 -13.47 13.25
N ALA A 281 2.01 -13.40 11.98
CA ALA A 281 0.64 -13.59 11.55
C ALA A 281 0.64 -14.21 10.15
N ASN A 282 -0.44 -14.91 9.81
CA ASN A 282 -0.55 -15.45 8.46
C ASN A 282 -0.67 -14.32 7.41
N PRO A 283 -0.22 -14.55 6.17
CA PRO A 283 -0.21 -13.52 5.12
C PRO A 283 -1.56 -12.85 4.85
N ALA A 284 -2.68 -13.58 4.98
CA ALA A 284 -4.01 -13.02 4.75
C ALA A 284 -4.39 -12.00 5.84
N ILE A 285 -4.11 -12.31 7.10
CA ILE A 285 -4.36 -11.43 8.25
C ILE A 285 -3.40 -10.23 8.22
N SER A 286 -2.10 -10.46 7.97
CA SER A 286 -1.12 -9.38 7.82
C SER A 286 -1.52 -8.42 6.71
N TYR A 287 -1.94 -8.93 5.56
CA TYR A 287 -2.44 -8.12 4.46
C TYR A 287 -3.70 -7.34 4.86
N ALA A 288 -4.68 -8.01 5.47
CA ALA A 288 -5.94 -7.39 5.87
C ALA A 288 -5.73 -6.22 6.84
N LEU A 289 -4.91 -6.42 7.88
CA LEU A 289 -4.60 -5.38 8.87
C LEU A 289 -3.77 -4.25 8.26
N SER A 290 -2.76 -4.58 7.46
CA SER A 290 -1.86 -3.58 6.85
C SER A 290 -2.57 -2.71 5.80
N ASN A 291 -3.43 -3.30 4.96
CA ASN A 291 -4.05 -2.60 3.83
C ASN A 291 -5.33 -1.84 4.19
N ALA A 292 -5.68 -1.71 5.47
CA ALA A 292 -6.81 -0.91 5.93
C ALA A 292 -6.59 0.63 5.80
N ALA A 293 -5.61 1.03 4.98
CA ALA A 293 -5.19 2.39 4.66
C ALA A 293 -6.30 3.35 4.19
N PRO A 294 -7.36 2.93 3.47
CA PRO A 294 -8.42 3.85 3.04
C PRO A 294 -9.08 4.59 4.20
N VAL A 295 -9.19 3.98 5.38
CA VAL A 295 -9.77 4.67 6.55
C VAL A 295 -8.85 5.75 7.09
N VAL A 296 -7.54 5.50 7.16
CA VAL A 296 -6.56 6.54 7.52
C VAL A 296 -6.64 7.70 6.53
N ALA A 297 -6.76 7.43 5.22
CA ALA A 297 -6.90 8.48 4.21
C ALA A 297 -8.14 9.36 4.45
N ILE A 298 -9.26 8.77 4.88
CA ILE A 298 -10.47 9.51 5.25
C ILE A 298 -10.26 10.34 6.51
N LEU A 299 -9.53 9.83 7.52
CA LEU A 299 -9.22 10.60 8.73
C LEU A 299 -8.40 11.85 8.39
N TRP A 300 -7.44 11.77 7.44
CA TRP A 300 -6.79 12.95 6.87
C TRP A 300 -7.81 13.91 6.23
N GLY A 301 -8.74 13.38 5.43
CA GLY A 301 -9.83 14.15 4.82
C GLY A 301 -10.67 14.92 5.83
N ILE A 302 -11.04 14.28 6.94
CA ILE A 302 -11.88 14.86 8.01
C ILE A 302 -11.10 15.89 8.83
N PHE A 303 -9.97 15.48 9.43
CA PHE A 303 -9.33 16.26 10.49
C PHE A 303 -8.34 17.30 9.97
N ILE A 304 -7.63 16.99 8.89
CA ILE A 304 -6.57 17.86 8.37
C ILE A 304 -7.08 18.69 7.21
N TRP A 305 -7.63 18.04 6.18
CA TRP A 305 -8.12 18.72 4.99
C TRP A 305 -9.50 19.34 5.18
N LYS A 306 -10.23 18.94 6.23
CA LYS A 306 -11.57 19.44 6.55
C LYS A 306 -12.53 19.37 5.35
N GLU A 307 -12.40 18.32 4.54
CA GLU A 307 -13.19 18.11 3.31
C GLU A 307 -14.68 18.13 3.60
N PHE A 308 -15.08 17.64 4.78
CA PHE A 308 -16.47 17.52 5.24
C PHE A 308 -17.04 18.74 5.97
N LYS A 309 -16.32 19.86 6.03
CA LYS A 309 -16.77 21.06 6.76
C LYS A 309 -18.12 21.59 6.27
N ASP A 310 -18.36 21.58 4.96
CA ASP A 310 -19.57 22.11 4.33
C ASP A 310 -20.60 21.01 3.97
N ALA A 311 -20.36 19.77 4.42
CA ALA A 311 -21.26 18.65 4.17
C ALA A 311 -22.53 18.77 5.01
N PRO A 312 -23.66 18.18 4.58
CA PRO A 312 -24.87 18.10 5.40
C PRO A 312 -24.57 17.43 6.75
N LYS A 313 -25.19 17.90 7.84
CA LYS A 313 -24.97 17.33 9.21
C LYS A 313 -25.21 15.82 9.28
N SER A 314 -26.09 15.28 8.44
CA SER A 314 -26.33 13.83 8.30
C SER A 314 -25.14 13.03 7.75
N THR A 315 -24.06 13.69 7.33
CA THR A 315 -22.80 13.06 6.93
C THR A 315 -21.99 12.63 8.16
N ASN A 316 -22.10 13.34 9.28
CA ASN A 316 -21.37 13.00 10.51
C ASN A 316 -21.76 11.62 11.04
N THR A 317 -23.06 11.27 10.96
CA THR A 317 -23.53 9.93 11.33
C THR A 317 -22.88 8.86 10.47
N LEU A 318 -22.78 9.06 9.14
CA LEU A 318 -22.11 8.11 8.25
C LEU A 318 -20.64 7.92 8.60
N LEU A 319 -19.93 9.02 8.91
CA LEU A 319 -18.51 8.97 9.27
C LEU A 319 -18.27 8.28 10.62
N ILE A 320 -19.13 8.54 11.62
CA ILE A 320 -19.04 7.87 12.93
C ILE A 320 -19.33 6.38 12.79
N THR A 321 -20.42 6.00 12.11
CA THR A 321 -20.76 4.59 11.87
C THR A 321 -19.67 3.88 11.08
N MET A 322 -19.13 4.52 10.05
CA MET A 322 -17.98 4.01 9.29
C MET A 322 -16.79 3.70 10.21
N PHE A 323 -16.43 4.63 11.11
CA PHE A 323 -15.31 4.45 12.02
C PHE A 323 -15.55 3.32 13.04
N ILE A 324 -16.77 3.21 13.58
CA ILE A 324 -17.15 2.12 14.47
C ILE A 324 -17.06 0.77 13.75
N CYS A 325 -17.66 0.65 12.56
CA CYS A 325 -17.54 -0.56 11.74
C CYS A 325 -16.08 -0.91 11.47
N PHE A 326 -15.25 0.09 11.13
CA PHE A 326 -13.83 -0.11 10.90
C PHE A 326 -13.11 -0.73 12.12
N LEU A 327 -13.30 -0.16 13.32
CA LEU A 327 -12.70 -0.69 14.54
C LEU A 327 -13.17 -2.12 14.84
N ILE A 328 -14.47 -2.38 14.70
CA ILE A 328 -15.03 -3.73 14.90
C ILE A 328 -14.41 -4.71 13.90
N GLY A 329 -14.33 -4.35 12.61
CA GLY A 329 -13.74 -5.20 11.59
C GLY A 329 -12.27 -5.50 11.84
N LEU A 330 -11.48 -4.51 12.25
CA LEU A 330 -10.08 -4.71 12.63
C LEU A 330 -9.94 -5.64 13.85
N VAL A 331 -10.77 -5.48 14.87
CA VAL A 331 -10.76 -6.36 16.06
C VAL A 331 -11.09 -7.81 15.65
N LEU A 332 -12.11 -8.01 14.82
CA LEU A 332 -12.47 -9.35 14.31
C LEU A 332 -11.34 -9.99 13.50
N ILE A 333 -10.71 -9.25 12.60
CA ILE A 333 -9.57 -9.72 11.81
C ILE A 333 -8.39 -10.03 12.74
N THR A 334 -8.13 -9.18 13.73
CA THR A 334 -7.05 -9.41 14.71
C THR A 334 -7.29 -10.67 15.53
N MET A 335 -8.53 -10.92 15.96
CA MET A 335 -8.92 -12.12 16.68
C MET A 335 -8.92 -13.37 15.78
N SER A 336 -8.94 -13.21 14.46
CA SER A 336 -8.91 -14.36 13.54
C SER A 336 -7.57 -15.10 13.48
N ASN A 337 -6.50 -14.54 14.06
CA ASN A 337 -5.19 -15.20 14.09
C ASN A 337 -5.09 -16.33 15.12
N THR A 338 -6.08 -16.47 16.01
CA THR A 338 -6.17 -17.57 16.98
C THR A 338 -6.84 -18.80 16.36
#